data_AF-A0A8J3E2D9-F1
#
_entry.id   AF-A0A8J3E2D9-F1
#
_cell.length_a   1.000
_cell.length_b   1.000
_cell.length_c   1.000
_cell.angle_alpha   90.00
_cell.angle_beta   90.00
_cell.angle_gamma   90.00
#
_symmetry.space_group_name_H-M   'P 1'
#
loop_
_entity.id
_entity.type
_entity.pdbx_description
1 polymer ?
#
loop_
_entity_poly.entity_id
_entity_poly.type
_entity_poly.pdbx_seq_one_letter_code
_entity_poly.pdbx_strand_id
1 'polypeptide(L)'
;MRGSSNSLFLPSTFEERGAAAPFTTPSLALSRVRPDERHGLVLLMPNLGGADGAYVVPWAAIGDVITMSVHDRALHEEVLAHHAVTPATMRRAALKIARTGLAGPKAAHAAELLLEAEEAQRAETHLILILSLLGALGLSSRQLLTLKPASREWDDLVRAMLLEAGSHLLLDGETIYRRIGELSRILAPVGLAVARRDGRLRRLTVELAAFRNSVGDWSRHDPSESAPHAAFASEVADLTARIAAGVLGRLDKTVEDITRVVRQWDKQALLAERAAARLSWLLDGWDYILAMWSAAMAAGRPEQRESLPQIMRVLPLVPRDEAEEAEAERERRHDLPQHKRPRVTADRHAGQYDIEQVSRYEALKAEATERAIMIEKTLG
;
A
#
# COMPACT_ATOMS: atom_id res chain seq x y z
N MET A 1 -9.20 28.22 -23.90
CA MET A 1 -10.63 27.85 -23.84
C MET A 1 -10.90 27.30 -22.45
N ARG A 2 -11.85 27.89 -21.72
CA ARG A 2 -12.24 27.49 -20.37
C ARG A 2 -13.03 26.18 -20.47
N GLY A 3 -12.37 25.06 -20.18
CA GLY A 3 -13.05 23.78 -19.93
C GLY A 3 -13.95 23.93 -18.71
N SER A 4 -15.12 23.30 -18.75
CA SER A 4 -16.18 23.46 -17.75
C SER A 4 -15.63 23.34 -16.33
N SER A 5 -15.87 24.39 -15.55
CA SER A 5 -15.56 24.52 -14.14
C SER A 5 -16.46 23.66 -13.27
N ASN A 6 -16.44 22.33 -13.46
CA ASN A 6 -16.87 21.37 -12.45
C ASN A 6 -15.63 21.03 -11.61
N SER A 7 -15.35 21.91 -10.66
CA SER A 7 -14.29 21.76 -9.71
C SER A 7 -14.52 20.53 -8.81
N LEU A 8 -13.61 19.55 -8.92
CA LEU A 8 -12.91 18.94 -7.77
C LEU A 8 -13.66 17.88 -6.94
N PHE A 9 -14.35 16.95 -7.61
CA PHE A 9 -14.96 15.79 -6.96
C PHE A 9 -13.90 14.86 -6.35
N LEU A 10 -14.13 14.46 -5.09
CA LEU A 10 -13.50 13.28 -4.51
C LEU A 10 -13.78 12.06 -5.40
N PRO A 11 -12.79 11.18 -5.57
CA PRO A 11 -12.80 10.14 -6.58
C PRO A 11 -13.95 9.16 -6.37
N SER A 12 -14.64 8.81 -7.46
CA SER A 12 -15.73 7.83 -7.42
C SER A 12 -15.15 6.41 -7.31
N THR A 13 -14.02 6.18 -7.99
CA THR A 13 -13.30 4.90 -8.04
C THR A 13 -11.85 5.02 -7.54
N PHE A 14 -11.20 3.87 -7.31
CA PHE A 14 -9.78 3.86 -6.97
C PHE A 14 -8.88 4.36 -8.11
N GLU A 15 -9.22 4.03 -9.34
CA GLU A 15 -8.51 4.46 -10.54
C GLU A 15 -8.58 5.97 -10.70
N GLU A 16 -9.72 6.59 -10.41
CA GLU A 16 -9.87 8.05 -10.42
C GLU A 16 -9.01 8.70 -9.32
N ARG A 17 -8.87 8.05 -8.16
CA ARG A 17 -8.01 8.52 -7.06
C ARG A 17 -6.52 8.45 -7.42
N GLY A 18 -6.12 7.44 -8.19
CA GLY A 18 -4.75 7.16 -8.58
C GLY A 18 -3.90 6.54 -7.46
N ALA A 19 -2.77 5.95 -7.81
CA ALA A 19 -1.83 5.29 -6.89
C ALA A 19 -0.84 6.31 -6.31
N ALA A 20 -0.52 6.21 -5.01
CA ALA A 20 0.40 7.11 -4.35
C ALA A 20 1.83 7.00 -4.91
N ALA A 21 2.37 8.11 -5.43
CA ALA A 21 3.74 8.19 -5.90
C ALA A 21 4.67 8.52 -4.72
N PRO A 22 5.64 7.65 -4.39
CA PRO A 22 6.56 7.91 -3.30
C PRO A 22 7.71 8.82 -3.77
N PHE A 23 7.41 10.05 -4.17
CA PHE A 23 8.42 11.09 -4.45
C PHE A 23 8.96 11.73 -3.17
N THR A 24 10.27 12.03 -3.11
CA THR A 24 10.93 12.69 -1.97
C THR A 24 10.99 14.21 -2.13
N THR A 25 10.82 14.71 -3.36
CA THR A 25 10.78 16.12 -3.71
C THR A 25 9.54 16.75 -3.06
N PRO A 26 9.69 17.75 -2.17
CA PRO A 26 8.58 18.28 -1.35
C PRO A 26 7.34 18.75 -2.13
N SER A 27 7.52 19.29 -3.33
CA SER A 27 6.43 19.75 -4.20
C SER A 27 5.65 18.59 -4.85
N LEU A 28 6.30 17.44 -5.03
CA LEU A 28 5.72 16.20 -5.57
C LEU A 28 5.32 15.21 -4.50
N ALA A 29 5.81 15.40 -3.28
CA ALA A 29 5.45 14.58 -2.15
C ALA A 29 3.92 14.50 -2.08
N LEU A 30 3.43 13.27 -1.87
CA LEU A 30 2.01 13.00 -1.61
C LEU A 30 1.12 13.13 -2.86
N SER A 31 1.73 13.16 -4.04
CA SER A 31 1.03 13.11 -5.31
C SER A 31 0.58 11.69 -5.66
N ARG A 32 -0.40 11.59 -6.55
CA ARG A 32 -0.94 10.31 -7.03
C ARG A 32 -0.87 10.21 -8.54
N VAL A 33 -0.58 9.04 -9.08
CA VAL A 33 -0.50 8.76 -10.51
C VAL A 33 -1.74 8.01 -10.95
N ARG A 34 -2.31 8.38 -12.08
CA ARG A 34 -3.39 7.62 -12.71
C ARG A 34 -3.29 7.63 -14.24
N PRO A 35 -3.88 6.65 -14.92
CA PRO A 35 -4.04 6.72 -16.37
C PRO A 35 -4.93 7.91 -16.77
N ASP A 36 -4.68 8.43 -17.96
CA ASP A 36 -5.48 9.49 -18.57
C ASP A 36 -5.63 9.22 -20.07
N GLU A 37 -6.84 9.39 -20.59
CA GLU A 37 -7.15 9.08 -21.99
C GLU A 37 -6.37 9.95 -22.99
N ARG A 38 -6.04 11.20 -22.62
CA ARG A 38 -5.42 12.17 -23.53
C ARG A 38 -3.91 12.18 -23.42
N HIS A 39 -3.39 12.03 -22.22
CA HIS A 39 -1.98 12.21 -21.91
C HIS A 39 -1.27 10.90 -21.52
N GLY A 40 -2.00 9.77 -21.53
CA GLY A 40 -1.51 8.46 -21.12
C GLY A 40 -1.42 8.34 -19.60
N LEU A 41 -0.60 9.20 -18.97
CA LEU A 41 -0.43 9.29 -17.52
C LEU A 41 -0.53 10.74 -17.05
N VAL A 42 -1.18 10.93 -15.91
CA VAL A 42 -1.21 12.23 -15.22
C VAL A 42 -0.84 12.08 -13.76
N LEU A 43 -0.22 13.14 -13.22
CA LEU A 43 0.04 13.32 -11.81
C LEU A 43 -1.01 14.24 -11.19
N LEU A 44 -1.61 13.77 -10.12
CA LEU A 44 -2.50 14.52 -9.24
C LEU A 44 -1.68 15.07 -8.08
N MET A 45 -1.46 16.38 -8.08
CA MET A 45 -0.78 17.07 -7.00
C MET A 45 -1.81 17.73 -6.07
N PRO A 46 -1.73 17.50 -4.74
CA PRO A 46 -2.59 18.17 -3.79
C PRO A 46 -2.36 19.70 -3.82
N ASN A 47 -3.44 20.48 -3.72
CA ASN A 47 -3.35 21.94 -3.76
C ASN A 47 -2.51 22.50 -2.59
N LEU A 48 -1.44 23.23 -2.93
CA LEU A 48 -0.52 23.85 -1.96
C LEU A 48 -1.14 25.06 -1.23
N GLY A 49 -2.24 25.62 -1.74
CA GLY A 49 -2.90 26.82 -1.21
C GLY A 49 -4.04 26.56 -0.22
N GLY A 50 -4.30 25.31 0.16
CA GLY A 50 -5.36 24.96 1.12
C GLY A 50 -6.79 25.01 0.58
N ALA A 51 -7.00 25.49 -0.65
CA ALA A 51 -8.29 25.37 -1.33
C ALA A 51 -8.51 23.95 -1.82
N ASP A 52 -9.78 23.53 -1.93
CA ASP A 52 -10.12 22.21 -2.45
C ASP A 52 -9.49 21.98 -3.82
N GLY A 53 -9.13 20.72 -4.08
CA GLY A 53 -8.75 20.24 -5.40
C GLY A 53 -7.33 19.73 -5.61
N ALA A 54 -7.10 19.20 -6.81
CA ALA A 54 -5.81 18.70 -7.26
C ALA A 54 -5.39 19.36 -8.57
N TYR A 55 -4.11 19.70 -8.69
CA TYR A 55 -3.51 20.06 -9.98
C TYR A 55 -3.25 18.77 -10.75
N VAL A 56 -3.76 18.71 -11.98
CA VAL A 56 -3.52 17.60 -12.90
C VAL A 56 -2.42 18.02 -13.85
N VAL A 57 -1.29 17.32 -13.80
CA VAL A 57 -0.11 17.60 -14.64
C VAL A 57 0.14 16.38 -15.52
N PRO A 58 0.26 16.52 -16.86
CA PRO A 58 0.69 15.43 -17.73
C PRO A 58 2.02 14.86 -17.26
N TRP A 59 2.13 13.53 -17.16
CA TRP A 59 3.32 12.88 -16.60
C TRP A 59 4.60 13.26 -17.34
N ALA A 60 4.53 13.35 -18.66
CA ALA A 60 5.66 13.73 -19.51
C ALA A 60 6.17 15.16 -19.25
N ALA A 61 5.31 16.06 -18.76
CA ALA A 61 5.64 17.47 -18.55
C ALA A 61 6.13 17.78 -17.12
N ILE A 62 6.19 16.79 -16.21
CA ILE A 62 6.57 17.04 -14.81
C ILE A 62 7.98 17.62 -14.71
N GLY A 63 8.93 17.07 -15.47
CA GLY A 63 10.34 17.52 -15.44
C GLY A 63 10.55 18.95 -15.94
N ASP A 64 9.62 19.48 -16.74
CA ASP A 64 9.66 20.86 -17.24
C ASP A 64 9.13 21.86 -16.21
N VAL A 65 8.29 21.41 -15.27
CA VAL A 65 7.60 22.25 -14.30
C VAL A 65 8.24 22.17 -12.92
N ILE A 66 8.85 21.02 -12.57
CA ILE A 66 9.39 20.75 -11.25
C ILE A 66 10.78 20.13 -11.36
N THR A 67 11.74 20.75 -10.70
CA THR A 67 13.08 20.19 -10.50
C THR A 67 13.01 19.03 -9.51
N MET A 68 13.18 17.81 -10.00
CA MET A 68 13.18 16.58 -9.20
C MET A 68 14.57 16.24 -8.65
N SER A 69 14.60 15.58 -7.48
CA SER A 69 15.79 14.86 -7.01
C SER A 69 16.22 13.79 -8.03
N VAL A 70 17.48 13.33 -7.95
CA VAL A 70 17.98 12.27 -8.84
C VAL A 70 17.17 10.98 -8.65
N HIS A 71 16.87 10.64 -7.39
CA HIS A 71 15.98 9.52 -7.04
C HIS A 71 14.61 9.65 -7.73
N ASP A 72 13.98 10.81 -7.61
CA ASP A 72 12.62 11.01 -8.13
C ASP A 72 12.57 11.05 -9.65
N ARG A 73 13.64 11.53 -10.30
CA ARG A 73 13.77 11.43 -11.76
C ARG A 73 13.86 9.97 -12.22
N ALA A 74 14.65 9.15 -11.53
CA ALA A 74 14.73 7.72 -11.83
C ALA A 74 13.38 7.01 -11.59
N LEU A 75 12.66 7.36 -10.52
CA LEU A 75 11.30 6.86 -10.28
C LEU A 75 10.32 7.31 -11.37
N HIS A 76 10.44 8.56 -11.83
CA HIS A 76 9.60 9.11 -12.89
C HIS A 76 9.74 8.31 -14.21
N GLU A 77 10.98 8.03 -14.60
CA GLU A 77 11.31 7.24 -15.78
C GLU A 77 10.86 5.78 -15.65
N GLU A 78 11.06 5.16 -14.48
CA GLU A 78 10.65 3.77 -14.20
C GLU A 78 9.13 3.59 -14.30
N VAL A 79 8.37 4.50 -13.71
CA VAL A 79 6.90 4.47 -13.76
C VAL A 79 6.40 4.61 -15.20
N LEU A 80 7.03 5.48 -16.00
CA LEU A 80 6.68 5.66 -17.41
C LEU A 80 6.99 4.39 -18.22
N ALA A 81 8.18 3.83 -18.07
CA ALA A 81 8.65 2.67 -18.82
C ALA A 81 7.81 1.41 -18.55
N HIS A 82 7.34 1.23 -17.32
CA HIS A 82 6.60 0.05 -16.90
C HIS A 82 5.11 0.29 -16.66
N HIS A 83 4.61 1.48 -16.99
CA HIS A 83 3.22 1.89 -16.80
C HIS A 83 2.70 1.56 -15.38
N ALA A 84 3.48 1.92 -14.36
CA ALA A 84 3.20 1.59 -12.97
C ALA A 84 2.06 2.45 -12.39
N VAL A 85 0.82 2.05 -12.65
CA VAL A 85 -0.41 2.81 -12.32
C VAL A 85 -1.23 2.21 -11.19
N THR A 86 -0.82 1.07 -10.65
CA THR A 86 -1.47 0.43 -9.50
C THR A 86 -0.57 0.50 -8.28
N PRO A 87 -1.10 0.45 -7.05
CA PRO A 87 -0.26 0.52 -5.84
C PRO A 87 0.80 -0.60 -5.80
N ALA A 88 0.46 -1.80 -6.27
CA ALA A 88 1.40 -2.91 -6.35
C ALA A 88 2.54 -2.67 -7.36
N THR A 89 2.22 -2.13 -8.55
CA THR A 89 3.25 -1.82 -9.57
C THR A 89 4.08 -0.60 -9.18
N MET A 90 3.47 0.43 -8.61
CA MET A 90 4.13 1.62 -8.07
C MET A 90 5.10 1.25 -6.94
N ARG A 91 4.68 0.38 -6.01
CA ARG A 91 5.55 -0.12 -4.94
C ARG A 91 6.77 -0.86 -5.50
N ARG A 92 6.57 -1.74 -6.49
CA ARG A 92 7.68 -2.45 -7.15
C ARG A 92 8.67 -1.49 -7.82
N ALA A 93 8.17 -0.49 -8.54
CA ALA A 93 8.99 0.56 -9.12
C ALA A 93 9.79 1.32 -8.05
N ALA A 94 9.12 1.72 -6.96
CA ALA A 94 9.75 2.44 -5.85
C ALA A 94 10.85 1.62 -5.17
N LEU A 95 10.61 0.34 -4.85
CA LEU A 95 11.63 -0.52 -4.23
C LEU A 95 12.82 -0.78 -5.16
N LYS A 96 12.55 -0.96 -6.47
CA LYS A 96 13.62 -1.12 -7.48
C LYS A 96 14.53 0.10 -7.51
N ILE A 97 13.96 1.30 -7.53
CA ILE A 97 14.73 2.56 -7.53
C ILE A 97 15.41 2.79 -6.19
N ALA A 98 14.73 2.58 -5.06
CA ALA A 98 15.34 2.75 -3.74
C ALA A 98 16.59 1.87 -3.54
N ARG A 99 16.57 0.61 -4.01
CA ARG A 99 17.71 -0.32 -3.94
C ARG A 99 18.96 0.18 -4.67
N THR A 100 18.83 1.10 -5.64
CA THR A 100 20.00 1.68 -6.34
C THR A 100 20.85 2.61 -5.47
N GLY A 101 20.33 3.05 -4.32
CA GLY A 101 21.03 3.98 -3.43
C GLY A 101 20.93 5.45 -3.82
N LEU A 102 20.11 5.81 -4.81
CA LEU A 102 19.88 7.21 -5.19
C LEU A 102 19.26 8.07 -4.08
N ALA A 103 18.55 7.46 -3.12
CA ALA A 103 18.04 8.12 -1.90
C ALA A 103 18.92 7.83 -0.65
N GLY A 104 20.19 7.47 -0.88
CA GLY A 104 21.15 7.18 0.17
C GLY A 104 21.21 5.71 0.62
N PRO A 105 22.26 5.33 1.39
CA PRO A 105 22.55 3.95 1.74
C PRO A 105 21.52 3.33 2.68
N LYS A 106 20.90 4.13 3.57
CA LYS A 106 19.83 3.65 4.47
C LYS A 106 18.59 3.21 3.67
N ALA A 107 18.16 4.03 2.71
CA ALA A 107 17.02 3.70 1.85
C ALA A 107 17.29 2.46 0.98
N ALA A 108 18.52 2.31 0.45
CA ALA A 108 18.92 1.12 -0.30
C ALA A 108 18.85 -0.16 0.54
N HIS A 109 19.47 -0.13 1.72
CA HIS A 109 19.48 -1.27 2.63
C HIS A 109 18.08 -1.67 3.07
N ALA A 110 17.24 -0.68 3.42
CA ALA A 110 15.86 -0.93 3.81
C ALA A 110 15.02 -1.52 2.66
N ALA A 111 15.25 -1.07 1.42
CA ALA A 111 14.60 -1.64 0.24
C ALA A 111 15.04 -3.09 -0.03
N GLU A 112 16.31 -3.42 0.17
CA GLU A 112 16.84 -4.78 0.02
C GLU A 112 16.19 -5.74 1.03
N LEU A 113 16.18 -5.35 2.31
CA LEU A 113 15.53 -6.13 3.37
C LEU A 113 14.04 -6.37 3.10
N LEU A 114 13.33 -5.37 2.58
CA LEU A 114 11.93 -5.55 2.19
C LEU A 114 11.74 -6.52 1.03
N LEU A 115 12.61 -6.47 0.02
CA LEU A 115 12.52 -7.39 -1.12
C LEU A 115 12.82 -8.83 -0.67
N GLU A 116 13.78 -9.02 0.22
CA GLU A 116 14.05 -10.32 0.85
C GLU A 116 12.86 -10.82 1.68
N ALA A 117 12.24 -9.94 2.47
CA ALA A 117 11.06 -10.25 3.26
C ALA A 117 9.85 -10.62 2.37
N GLU A 118 9.62 -9.89 1.28
CA GLU A 118 8.54 -10.18 0.32
C GLU A 118 8.74 -11.55 -0.37
N GLU A 119 9.98 -11.91 -0.71
CA GLU A 119 10.30 -13.24 -1.25
C GLU A 119 10.12 -14.34 -0.20
N ALA A 120 10.57 -14.12 1.03
CA ALA A 120 10.36 -15.06 2.14
C ALA A 120 8.86 -15.27 2.44
N GLN A 121 8.07 -14.20 2.45
CA GLN A 121 6.62 -14.26 2.66
C GLN A 121 5.93 -15.06 1.53
N ARG A 122 6.39 -14.91 0.28
CA ARG A 122 5.88 -15.69 -0.84
C ARG A 122 6.18 -17.18 -0.69
N ALA A 123 7.41 -17.52 -0.29
CA ALA A 123 7.81 -18.90 -0.06
C ALA A 123 7.02 -19.54 1.09
N GLU A 124 6.83 -18.83 2.21
CA GLU A 124 6.01 -19.29 3.34
C GLU A 124 4.54 -19.48 2.93
N THR A 125 3.96 -18.51 2.22
CA THR A 125 2.59 -18.61 1.70
C THR A 125 2.43 -19.84 0.81
N HIS A 126 3.38 -20.08 -0.09
CA HIS A 126 3.36 -21.25 -0.98
C HIS A 126 3.42 -22.57 -0.20
N LEU A 127 4.32 -22.67 0.77
CA LEU A 127 4.45 -23.83 1.64
C LEU A 127 3.14 -24.12 2.40
N ILE A 128 2.56 -23.09 3.02
CA ILE A 128 1.31 -23.24 3.77
C ILE A 128 0.19 -23.72 2.85
N LEU A 129 0.05 -23.16 1.64
CA LEU A 129 -1.00 -23.59 0.70
C LEU A 129 -0.83 -25.05 0.26
N ILE A 130 0.39 -25.53 0.04
CA ILE A 130 0.66 -26.95 -0.23
C ILE A 130 0.23 -27.80 0.96
N LEU A 131 0.67 -27.44 2.17
CA LEU A 131 0.32 -28.17 3.39
C LEU A 131 -1.19 -28.20 3.63
N SER A 132 -1.87 -27.07 3.43
CA SER A 132 -3.33 -26.96 3.55
C SER A 132 -4.03 -27.86 2.54
N LEU A 133 -3.58 -27.90 1.28
CA LEU A 133 -4.19 -28.75 0.26
C LEU A 133 -4.03 -30.23 0.59
N LEU A 134 -2.80 -30.64 0.90
CA LEU A 134 -2.48 -32.03 1.23
C LEU A 134 -3.26 -32.46 2.48
N GLY A 135 -3.27 -31.62 3.52
CA GLY A 135 -4.06 -31.86 4.74
C GLY A 135 -5.56 -31.98 4.49
N ALA A 136 -6.14 -31.12 3.64
CA ALA A 136 -7.56 -31.18 3.29
C ALA A 136 -7.94 -32.48 2.53
N LEU A 137 -6.99 -33.12 1.87
CA LEU A 137 -7.17 -34.41 1.20
C LEU A 137 -6.80 -35.61 2.08
N GLY A 138 -6.39 -35.39 3.33
CA GLY A 138 -5.90 -36.44 4.22
C GLY A 138 -4.51 -36.98 3.83
N LEU A 139 -3.83 -36.34 2.88
CA LEU A 139 -2.48 -36.67 2.44
C LEU A 139 -1.50 -36.00 3.39
N SER A 140 -0.90 -36.75 4.31
CA SER A 140 0.09 -36.21 5.23
C SER A 140 1.34 -37.08 5.25
N SER A 141 2.50 -36.44 5.22
CA SER A 141 3.78 -37.11 5.41
C SER A 141 4.57 -36.39 6.50
N ARG A 142 4.91 -37.12 7.56
CA ARG A 142 5.80 -36.60 8.62
C ARG A 142 7.15 -36.17 8.07
N GLN A 143 7.61 -36.79 6.98
CA GLN A 143 8.88 -36.45 6.33
C GLN A 143 8.88 -35.01 5.80
N LEU A 144 7.73 -34.54 5.29
CA LEU A 144 7.60 -33.19 4.72
C LEU A 144 7.81 -32.10 5.77
N LEU A 145 7.52 -32.38 7.05
CA LEU A 145 7.78 -31.47 8.18
C LEU A 145 9.25 -31.48 8.65
N THR A 146 10.00 -32.54 8.32
CA THR A 146 11.41 -32.70 8.74
C THR A 146 12.41 -32.27 7.65
N LEU A 147 11.99 -32.33 6.39
CA LEU A 147 12.82 -31.91 5.26
C LEU A 147 12.89 -30.39 5.17
N LYS A 148 14.03 -29.88 4.71
CA LYS A 148 14.18 -28.45 4.45
C LYS A 148 13.28 -28.06 3.27
N PRO A 149 12.36 -27.08 3.42
CA PRO A 149 11.54 -26.61 2.30
C PRO A 149 12.40 -26.19 1.11
N ALA A 150 11.93 -26.52 -0.11
CA ALA A 150 12.65 -26.29 -1.37
C ALA A 150 14.01 -27.01 -1.51
N SER A 151 14.31 -28.04 -0.70
CA SER A 151 15.36 -29.00 -1.04
C SER A 151 14.91 -29.93 -2.16
N ARG A 152 15.85 -30.58 -2.84
CA ARG A 152 15.51 -31.54 -3.91
C ARG A 152 14.63 -32.67 -3.38
N GLU A 153 14.95 -33.21 -2.20
CA GLU A 153 14.18 -34.27 -1.56
C GLU A 153 12.77 -33.80 -1.17
N TRP A 154 12.63 -32.55 -0.72
CA TRP A 154 11.33 -31.95 -0.42
C TRP A 154 10.50 -31.78 -1.69
N ASP A 155 11.10 -31.27 -2.77
CA ASP A 155 10.45 -31.10 -4.07
C ASP A 155 9.98 -32.44 -4.66
N ASP A 156 10.83 -33.47 -4.62
CA ASP A 156 10.51 -34.80 -5.12
C ASP A 156 9.34 -35.42 -4.33
N LEU A 157 9.34 -35.29 -3.00
CA LEU A 157 8.25 -35.75 -2.15
C LEU A 157 6.94 -34.98 -2.43
N VAL A 158 7.01 -33.66 -2.54
CA VAL A 158 5.84 -32.82 -2.86
C VAL A 158 5.27 -33.18 -4.22
N ARG A 159 6.10 -33.37 -5.26
CA ARG A 159 5.62 -33.81 -6.58
C ARG A 159 4.89 -35.15 -6.51
N ALA A 160 5.44 -36.12 -5.76
CA ALA A 160 4.78 -37.42 -5.57
C ALA A 160 3.42 -37.28 -4.87
N MET A 161 3.36 -36.48 -3.79
CA MET A 161 2.11 -36.23 -3.07
C MET A 161 1.08 -35.42 -3.90
N LEU A 162 1.54 -34.49 -4.74
CA LEU A 162 0.66 -33.74 -5.64
C LEU A 162 0.15 -34.58 -6.80
N LEU A 163 0.91 -35.58 -7.25
CA LEU A 163 0.43 -36.57 -8.20
C LEU A 163 -0.73 -37.39 -7.60
N GLU A 164 -0.57 -37.83 -6.34
CA GLU A 164 -1.63 -38.51 -5.59
C GLU A 164 -2.85 -37.60 -5.38
N ALA A 165 -2.64 -36.35 -4.97
CA ALA A 165 -3.70 -35.34 -4.85
C ALA A 165 -4.46 -35.12 -6.18
N GLY A 166 -3.76 -35.21 -7.30
CA GLY A 166 -4.33 -35.14 -8.64
C GLY A 166 -5.45 -36.15 -8.87
N SER A 167 -5.31 -37.37 -8.36
CA SER A 167 -6.34 -38.41 -8.45
C SER A 167 -7.63 -38.04 -7.71
N HIS A 168 -7.54 -37.35 -6.57
CA HIS A 168 -8.69 -36.89 -5.79
C HIS A 168 -9.41 -35.70 -6.44
N LEU A 169 -8.67 -34.84 -7.13
CA LEU A 169 -9.18 -33.58 -7.69
C LEU A 169 -9.54 -33.67 -9.19
N LEU A 170 -9.19 -34.78 -9.84
CA LEU A 170 -9.29 -34.97 -11.29
C LEU A 170 -8.47 -33.91 -12.06
N LEU A 171 -7.25 -33.66 -11.57
CA LEU A 171 -6.28 -32.73 -12.16
C LEU A 171 -4.90 -33.40 -12.17
N ASP A 172 -4.02 -33.00 -13.06
CA ASP A 172 -2.62 -33.43 -12.99
C ASP A 172 -1.86 -32.65 -11.90
N GLY A 173 -0.80 -33.26 -11.35
CA GLY A 173 -0.02 -32.67 -10.26
C GLY A 173 0.70 -31.37 -10.64
N GLU A 174 1.07 -31.20 -11.92
CA GLU A 174 1.72 -29.98 -12.41
C GLU A 174 0.73 -28.80 -12.44
N THR A 175 -0.49 -29.02 -12.90
CA THR A 175 -1.58 -28.04 -12.84
C THR A 175 -1.86 -27.61 -11.40
N ILE A 176 -1.91 -28.56 -10.46
CA ILE A 176 -2.10 -28.24 -9.04
C ILE A 176 -0.95 -27.37 -8.53
N TYR A 177 0.30 -27.78 -8.76
CA TYR A 177 1.49 -27.05 -8.31
C TYR A 177 1.52 -25.62 -8.88
N ARG A 178 1.24 -25.46 -10.18
CA ARG A 178 1.18 -24.16 -10.85
C ARG A 178 0.10 -23.26 -10.24
N ARG A 179 -1.12 -23.79 -10.02
CA ARG A 179 -2.23 -23.04 -9.42
C ARG A 179 -1.90 -22.58 -7.99
N ILE A 180 -1.29 -23.45 -7.18
CA ILE A 180 -0.81 -23.05 -5.84
C ILE A 180 0.27 -21.96 -5.94
N GLY A 181 1.20 -22.09 -6.89
CA GLY A 181 2.23 -21.07 -7.14
C GLY A 181 1.69 -19.72 -7.60
N GLU A 182 0.62 -19.71 -8.39
CA GLU A 182 -0.09 -18.48 -8.77
C GLU A 182 -0.84 -17.89 -7.58
N LEU A 183 -1.54 -18.72 -6.81
CA LEU A 183 -2.27 -18.28 -5.62
C LEU A 183 -1.33 -17.71 -4.56
N SER A 184 -0.15 -18.32 -4.36
CA SER A 184 0.83 -17.81 -3.40
C SER A 184 1.36 -16.43 -3.80
N ARG A 185 1.53 -16.16 -5.10
CA ARG A 185 1.90 -14.82 -5.60
C ARG A 185 0.81 -13.78 -5.34
N ILE A 186 -0.46 -14.16 -5.52
CA ILE A 186 -1.61 -13.27 -5.25
C ILE A 186 -1.74 -12.97 -3.75
N LEU A 187 -1.58 -14.00 -2.92
CA LEU A 187 -1.81 -13.91 -1.47
C LEU A 187 -0.60 -13.42 -0.69
N ALA A 188 0.63 -13.50 -1.20
CA ALA A 188 1.84 -13.05 -0.51
C ALA A 188 1.73 -11.63 0.09
N PRO A 189 1.30 -10.58 -0.64
CA PRO A 189 1.17 -9.24 -0.06
C PRO A 189 0.05 -9.16 0.99
N VAL A 190 -0.93 -10.06 0.95
CA VAL A 190 -2.06 -10.12 1.90
C VAL A 190 -1.68 -10.89 3.17
N GLY A 191 -0.99 -12.01 3.01
CA GLY A 191 -0.73 -13.01 4.05
C GLY A 191 -1.94 -13.90 4.33
N LEU A 192 -1.68 -15.07 4.91
CA LEU A 192 -2.70 -16.04 5.33
C LEU A 192 -2.98 -15.86 6.82
N ALA A 193 -4.23 -16.01 7.24
CA ALA A 193 -4.61 -15.89 8.65
C ALA A 193 -3.92 -16.92 9.58
N VAL A 194 -3.49 -18.06 9.02
CA VAL A 194 -2.79 -19.14 9.74
C VAL A 194 -1.26 -19.00 9.69
N ALA A 195 -0.73 -18.05 8.92
CA ALA A 195 0.71 -17.85 8.80
C ALA A 195 1.28 -17.26 10.10
N ARG A 196 2.55 -17.57 10.38
CA ARG A 196 3.26 -16.95 11.52
C ARG A 196 3.54 -15.47 11.27
N ARG A 197 3.71 -15.12 10.00
CA ARG A 197 3.98 -13.76 9.54
C ARG A 197 2.80 -13.21 8.74
N ASP A 198 2.30 -12.08 9.20
CA ASP A 198 1.30 -11.32 8.48
C ASP A 198 1.89 -10.75 7.19
N GLY A 199 1.15 -10.86 6.10
CA GLY A 199 1.47 -10.13 4.88
C GLY A 199 1.27 -8.64 5.10
N ARG A 200 2.00 -7.81 4.33
CA ARG A 200 2.00 -6.34 4.46
C ARG A 200 0.59 -5.74 4.57
N LEU A 201 -0.36 -6.17 3.73
CA LEU A 201 -1.70 -5.56 3.71
C LEU A 201 -2.52 -5.89 4.97
N ARG A 202 -2.33 -7.09 5.54
CA ARG A 202 -2.95 -7.45 6.83
C ARG A 202 -2.31 -6.67 7.97
N ARG A 203 -0.98 -6.57 8.00
CA ARG A 203 -0.24 -5.73 8.96
C ARG A 203 -0.70 -4.27 8.91
N LEU A 204 -0.78 -3.69 7.72
CA LEU A 204 -1.26 -2.31 7.53
C LEU A 204 -2.67 -2.10 8.06
N THR A 205 -3.55 -3.10 7.93
CA THR A 205 -4.90 -3.02 8.48
C THR A 205 -4.89 -2.94 10.02
N VAL A 206 -4.00 -3.70 10.67
CA VAL A 206 -3.80 -3.65 12.13
C VAL A 206 -3.20 -2.32 12.58
N GLU A 207 -2.16 -1.85 11.88
CA GLU A 207 -1.53 -0.56 12.17
C GLU A 207 -2.49 0.61 12.00
N LEU A 208 -3.39 0.53 11.01
CA LEU A 208 -4.41 1.54 10.77
C LEU A 208 -5.41 1.64 11.92
N ALA A 209 -5.80 0.52 12.53
CA ALA A 209 -6.63 0.51 13.72
C ALA A 209 -5.90 1.15 14.93
N ALA A 210 -4.60 0.91 15.08
CA ALA A 210 -3.79 1.55 16.11
C ALA A 210 -3.66 3.06 15.89
N PHE A 211 -3.45 3.50 14.64
CA PHE A 211 -3.44 4.91 14.26
C PHE A 211 -4.77 5.59 14.58
N ARG A 212 -5.89 4.98 14.17
CA ARG A 212 -7.25 5.46 14.45
C ARG A 212 -7.44 5.74 15.95
N ASN A 213 -7.06 4.80 16.81
CA ASN A 213 -7.16 4.96 18.26
C ASN A 213 -6.24 6.09 18.74
N SER A 214 -4.97 6.11 18.32
CA SER A 214 -3.99 7.11 18.72
C SER A 214 -4.40 8.54 18.35
N VAL A 215 -4.81 8.78 17.11
CA VAL A 215 -5.18 10.11 16.62
C VAL A 215 -6.54 10.55 17.18
N GLY A 216 -7.47 9.61 17.37
CA GLY A 216 -8.76 9.87 18.00
C GLY A 216 -8.63 10.21 19.49
N ASP A 217 -7.77 9.51 20.23
CA ASP A 217 -7.43 9.84 21.61
C ASP A 217 -6.78 11.22 21.69
N TRP A 218 -5.83 11.51 20.80
CA TRP A 218 -5.19 12.82 20.74
C TRP A 218 -6.21 13.94 20.52
N SER A 219 -7.14 13.76 19.58
CA SER A 219 -8.20 14.72 19.26
C SER A 219 -9.09 15.08 20.45
N ARG A 220 -9.35 14.12 21.37
CA ARG A 220 -10.18 14.36 22.55
C ARG A 220 -9.48 15.16 23.65
N HIS A 221 -8.14 15.14 23.66
CA HIS A 221 -7.34 15.72 24.73
C HIS A 221 -6.57 16.99 24.33
N ASP A 222 -6.57 17.35 23.04
CA ASP A 222 -5.95 18.58 22.54
C ASP A 222 -7.01 19.59 22.12
N PRO A 223 -7.11 20.77 22.76
CA PRO A 223 -8.13 21.77 22.42
C PRO A 223 -7.72 22.69 21.24
N SER A 224 -6.68 22.36 20.48
CA SER A 224 -6.23 23.20 19.36
C SER A 224 -7.13 23.12 18.12
N GLU A 225 -6.93 24.04 17.19
CA GLU A 225 -7.57 24.04 15.87
C GLU A 225 -7.24 22.80 15.02
N SER A 226 -6.22 22.03 15.40
CA SER A 226 -5.88 20.76 14.76
C SER A 226 -6.77 19.59 15.24
N ALA A 227 -7.56 19.75 16.30
CA ALA A 227 -8.39 18.68 16.83
C ALA A 227 -9.46 18.17 15.83
N PRO A 228 -10.23 19.03 15.11
CA PRO A 228 -11.17 18.56 14.09
C PRO A 228 -10.49 17.76 12.96
N HIS A 229 -9.26 18.13 12.59
CA HIS A 229 -8.45 17.43 11.60
C HIS A 229 -8.05 16.02 12.10
N ALA A 230 -7.68 15.90 13.37
CA ALA A 230 -7.38 14.62 14.01
C ALA A 230 -8.62 13.71 14.12
N ALA A 231 -9.77 14.27 14.50
CA ALA A 231 -11.04 13.55 14.53
C ALA A 231 -11.38 12.97 13.16
N PHE A 232 -11.33 13.80 12.11
CA PHE A 232 -11.63 13.37 10.76
C PHE A 232 -10.63 12.31 10.25
N ALA A 233 -9.34 12.47 10.51
CA ALA A 233 -8.34 11.44 10.16
C ALA A 233 -8.61 10.10 10.87
N SER A 234 -9.10 10.13 12.11
CA SER A 234 -9.55 8.94 12.85
C SER A 234 -10.73 8.25 12.16
N GLU A 235 -11.73 9.02 11.71
CA GLU A 235 -12.93 8.51 11.03
C GLU A 235 -12.58 7.81 9.71
N VAL A 236 -11.76 8.45 8.87
CA VAL A 236 -11.33 7.85 7.59
C VAL A 236 -10.51 6.58 7.81
N ALA A 237 -9.65 6.57 8.84
CA ALA A 237 -8.91 5.36 9.21
C ALA A 237 -9.84 4.24 9.68
N ASP A 238 -10.89 4.57 10.45
CA ASP A 238 -11.90 3.61 10.92
C ASP A 238 -12.68 2.99 9.76
N LEU A 239 -13.20 3.80 8.83
CA LEU A 239 -13.92 3.30 7.66
C LEU A 239 -13.03 2.41 6.80
N THR A 240 -11.82 2.88 6.50
CA THR A 240 -10.83 2.12 5.72
C THR A 240 -10.51 0.78 6.38
N ALA A 241 -10.24 0.76 7.69
CA ALA A 241 -9.93 -0.47 8.43
C ALA A 241 -11.11 -1.45 8.45
N ARG A 242 -12.35 -0.96 8.61
CA ARG A 242 -13.56 -1.80 8.58
C ARG A 242 -13.76 -2.46 7.22
N ILE A 243 -13.61 -1.72 6.12
CA ILE A 243 -13.71 -2.28 4.77
C ILE A 243 -12.60 -3.30 4.53
N ALA A 244 -11.36 -2.98 4.91
CA ALA A 244 -10.21 -3.88 4.77
C ALA A 244 -10.42 -5.20 5.53
N ALA A 245 -10.83 -5.12 6.80
CA ALA A 245 -11.14 -6.30 7.62
C ALA A 245 -12.25 -7.16 6.99
N GLY A 246 -13.28 -6.53 6.43
CA GLY A 246 -14.35 -7.24 5.72
C GLY A 246 -13.86 -7.97 4.46
N VAL A 247 -12.95 -7.36 3.69
CA VAL A 247 -12.33 -8.01 2.51
C VAL A 247 -11.43 -9.17 2.94
N LEU A 248 -10.58 -8.97 3.95
CA LEU A 248 -9.71 -10.01 4.52
C LEU A 248 -10.53 -11.21 5.00
N GLY A 249 -11.58 -10.99 5.79
CA GLY A 249 -12.41 -12.08 6.31
C GLY A 249 -13.13 -12.90 5.23
N ARG A 250 -13.53 -12.28 4.11
CA ARG A 250 -14.10 -13.00 2.95
C ARG A 250 -13.04 -13.81 2.19
N LEU A 251 -11.84 -13.24 2.05
CA LEU A 251 -10.73 -13.92 1.41
C LEU A 251 -10.26 -15.13 2.22
N ASP A 252 -10.13 -14.97 3.55
CA ASP A 252 -9.74 -16.05 4.47
C ASP A 252 -10.72 -17.23 4.37
N LYS A 253 -12.03 -16.97 4.42
CA LYS A 253 -13.07 -17.99 4.21
C LYS A 253 -13.01 -18.67 2.85
N THR A 254 -12.56 -17.95 1.82
CA THR A 254 -12.43 -18.51 0.47
C THR A 254 -11.23 -19.44 0.38
N VAL A 255 -10.12 -19.07 1.00
CA VAL A 255 -8.85 -19.83 0.97
C VAL A 255 -8.88 -21.04 1.92
N GLU A 256 -9.72 -21.01 2.96
CA GLU A 256 -9.93 -22.13 3.88
C GLU A 256 -10.32 -23.43 3.13
N ASP A 257 -11.15 -23.34 2.08
CA ASP A 257 -11.44 -24.45 1.18
C ASP A 257 -10.49 -24.44 -0.04
N ILE A 258 -9.22 -24.72 0.23
CA ILE A 258 -8.17 -24.75 -0.79
C ILE A 258 -8.44 -25.78 -1.89
N THR A 259 -9.14 -26.89 -1.59
CA THR A 259 -9.51 -27.90 -2.60
C THR A 259 -10.45 -27.30 -3.63
N ARG A 260 -11.43 -26.51 -3.20
CA ARG A 260 -12.34 -25.79 -4.09
C ARG A 260 -11.61 -24.70 -4.87
N VAL A 261 -10.68 -23.97 -4.24
CA VAL A 261 -9.87 -22.96 -4.94
C VAL A 261 -9.11 -23.58 -6.11
N VAL A 262 -8.43 -24.71 -5.86
CA VAL A 262 -7.67 -25.41 -6.90
C VAL A 262 -8.58 -26.00 -7.97
N ARG A 263 -9.76 -26.55 -7.63
CA ARG A 263 -10.70 -27.12 -8.61
C ARG A 263 -11.43 -26.08 -9.45
N GLN A 264 -11.89 -24.98 -8.83
CA GLN A 264 -12.66 -23.91 -9.47
C GLN A 264 -11.78 -22.70 -9.83
N TRP A 265 -10.58 -22.99 -10.33
CA TRP A 265 -9.47 -22.03 -10.45
C TRP A 265 -9.87 -20.70 -11.09
N ASP A 266 -10.45 -20.73 -12.29
CA ASP A 266 -10.70 -19.51 -13.08
C ASP A 266 -11.60 -18.51 -12.32
N LYS A 267 -12.53 -19.02 -11.51
CA LYS A 267 -13.38 -18.19 -10.67
C LYS A 267 -12.67 -17.76 -9.39
N GLN A 268 -12.02 -18.70 -8.69
CA GLN A 268 -11.48 -18.45 -7.35
C GLN A 268 -10.21 -17.61 -7.38
N ALA A 269 -9.34 -17.82 -8.37
CA ALA A 269 -8.16 -16.99 -8.60
C ALA A 269 -8.55 -15.54 -8.88
N LEU A 270 -9.53 -15.30 -9.76
CA LEU A 270 -10.02 -13.96 -10.07
C LEU A 270 -10.62 -13.26 -8.84
N LEU A 271 -11.32 -14.00 -7.97
CA LEU A 271 -11.83 -13.44 -6.71
C LEU A 271 -10.69 -13.07 -5.75
N ALA A 272 -9.66 -13.91 -5.63
CA ALA A 272 -8.49 -13.63 -4.82
C ALA A 272 -7.69 -12.43 -5.35
N GLU A 273 -7.48 -12.34 -6.67
CA GLU A 273 -6.83 -11.22 -7.33
C GLU A 273 -7.58 -9.91 -7.08
N ARG A 274 -8.91 -9.91 -7.26
CA ARG A 274 -9.75 -8.74 -7.00
C ARG A 274 -9.69 -8.32 -5.52
N ALA A 275 -9.72 -9.27 -4.60
CA ALA A 275 -9.61 -8.98 -3.17
C ALA A 275 -8.23 -8.37 -2.82
N ALA A 276 -7.14 -8.97 -3.30
CA ALA A 276 -5.79 -8.48 -3.09
C ALA A 276 -5.59 -7.08 -3.72
N ALA A 277 -6.07 -6.87 -4.96
CA ALA A 277 -6.02 -5.58 -5.63
C ALA A 277 -6.83 -4.52 -4.88
N ARG A 278 -8.05 -4.84 -4.44
CA ARG A 278 -8.90 -3.94 -3.67
C ARG A 278 -8.26 -3.56 -2.34
N LEU A 279 -7.68 -4.51 -1.61
CA LEU A 279 -6.91 -4.21 -0.39
C LEU A 279 -5.70 -3.33 -0.68
N SER A 280 -4.96 -3.63 -1.75
CA SER A 280 -3.81 -2.85 -2.15
C SER A 280 -4.17 -1.41 -2.49
N TRP A 281 -5.32 -1.18 -3.11
CA TRP A 281 -5.89 0.13 -3.35
C TRP A 281 -6.34 0.81 -2.07
N LEU A 282 -7.18 0.15 -1.27
CA LEU A 282 -7.74 0.72 -0.05
C LEU A 282 -6.65 1.21 0.92
N LEU A 283 -5.55 0.45 1.03
CA LEU A 283 -4.43 0.73 1.94
C LEU A 283 -3.32 1.60 1.30
N ASP A 284 -3.47 2.00 0.04
CA ASP A 284 -2.49 2.80 -0.69
C ASP A 284 -2.31 4.21 -0.08
N GLY A 285 -1.07 4.54 0.30
CA GLY A 285 -0.69 5.81 0.91
C GLY A 285 -0.70 5.82 2.45
N TRP A 286 -1.25 4.79 3.09
CA TRP A 286 -1.31 4.74 4.55
C TRP A 286 0.06 4.54 5.22
N ASP A 287 0.97 3.74 4.65
CA ASP A 287 2.33 3.55 5.21
C ASP A 287 3.00 4.89 5.55
N TYR A 288 2.86 5.87 4.65
CA TYR A 288 3.45 7.20 4.81
C TYR A 288 2.78 8.00 5.94
N ILE A 289 1.44 7.95 6.04
CA ILE A 289 0.68 8.62 7.10
C ILE A 289 1.00 8.03 8.47
N LEU A 290 1.07 6.70 8.56
CA LEU A 290 1.40 5.97 9.78
C LEU A 290 2.79 6.36 10.28
N ALA A 291 3.79 6.42 9.39
CA ALA A 291 5.14 6.86 9.72
C ALA A 291 5.17 8.34 10.17
N MET A 292 4.52 9.23 9.42
CA MET A 292 4.46 10.66 9.74
C MET A 292 3.82 10.92 11.12
N TRP A 293 2.72 10.24 11.44
CA TRP A 293 2.08 10.40 12.75
C TRP A 293 2.93 9.83 13.88
N SER A 294 3.56 8.67 13.67
CA SER A 294 4.41 8.09 14.71
C SER A 294 5.66 8.94 14.99
N ALA A 295 6.28 9.50 13.96
CA ALA A 295 7.39 10.42 14.13
C ALA A 295 6.97 11.67 14.93
N ALA A 296 5.78 12.21 14.64
CA ALA A 296 5.23 13.34 15.37
C ALA A 296 4.92 12.98 16.84
N MET A 297 4.38 11.78 17.09
CA MET A 297 4.14 11.28 18.45
C MET A 297 5.42 11.18 19.28
N ALA A 298 6.55 10.83 18.65
CA ALA A 298 7.85 10.78 19.32
C ALA A 298 8.48 12.15 19.58
N ALA A 299 8.17 13.17 18.77
CA ALA A 299 8.79 14.50 18.84
C ALA A 299 8.14 15.44 19.87
N GLY A 300 6.81 15.38 20.04
CA GLY A 300 6.09 16.18 21.04
C GLY A 300 4.82 16.85 20.53
N ARG A 301 4.17 17.62 21.41
CA ARG A 301 2.87 18.27 21.14
C ARG A 301 2.90 19.29 19.98
N PRO A 302 3.91 20.17 19.84
CA PRO A 302 3.99 21.08 18.70
C PRO A 302 4.03 20.34 17.35
N GLU A 303 4.88 19.32 17.24
CA GLU A 303 5.06 18.52 16.04
C GLU A 303 3.82 17.70 15.70
N GLN A 304 3.12 17.17 16.72
CA GLN A 304 1.81 16.53 16.56
C GLN A 304 0.81 17.49 15.88
N ARG A 305 0.69 18.72 16.38
CA ARG A 305 -0.22 19.74 15.83
C ARG A 305 0.14 20.11 14.39
N GLU A 306 1.42 20.22 14.07
CA GLU A 306 1.90 20.57 12.73
C GLU A 306 1.80 19.44 11.70
N SER A 307 1.84 18.19 12.15
CA SER A 307 1.72 17.00 11.29
C SER A 307 0.29 16.80 10.75
N LEU A 308 -0.72 17.16 11.54
CA LEU A 308 -2.14 16.91 11.21
C LEU A 308 -2.62 17.61 9.92
N PRO A 309 -2.33 18.90 9.68
CA PRO A 309 -2.63 19.53 8.39
C PRO A 309 -1.94 18.82 7.20
N GLN A 310 -0.75 18.23 7.42
CA GLN A 310 -0.04 17.48 6.38
C GLN A 310 -0.69 16.12 6.12
N ILE A 311 -1.10 15.41 7.17
CA ILE A 311 -1.91 14.18 7.09
C ILE A 311 -3.19 14.45 6.30
N MET A 312 -3.90 15.53 6.63
CA MET A 312 -5.18 15.88 6.03
C MET A 312 -5.09 16.17 4.53
N ARG A 313 -4.00 16.80 4.09
CA ARG A 313 -3.76 17.09 2.68
C ARG A 313 -3.68 15.81 1.84
N VAL A 314 -3.31 14.69 2.45
CA VAL A 314 -2.86 13.47 1.75
C VAL A 314 -3.68 12.25 2.12
N LEU A 315 -4.65 12.45 3.01
CA LEU A 315 -5.50 11.43 3.57
C LEU A 315 -6.21 10.67 2.42
N PRO A 316 -5.97 9.34 2.30
CA PRO A 316 -6.59 8.49 1.29
C PRO A 316 -8.08 8.33 1.60
N LEU A 317 -8.91 9.23 1.07
CA LEU A 317 -10.35 9.05 1.21
C LEU A 317 -10.81 7.81 0.47
N VAL A 318 -11.80 7.14 1.06
CA VAL A 318 -12.45 5.97 0.47
C VAL A 318 -13.28 6.45 -0.73
N PRO A 319 -13.10 5.86 -1.94
CA PRO A 319 -13.93 6.22 -3.08
C PRO A 319 -15.41 5.90 -2.85
N ARG A 320 -16.30 6.61 -3.54
CA ARG A 320 -17.75 6.50 -3.32
C ARG A 320 -18.30 5.10 -3.57
N ASP A 321 -17.77 4.43 -4.56
CA ASP A 321 -18.25 3.10 -4.95
C ASP A 321 -17.88 2.02 -3.91
N GLU A 322 -17.07 2.36 -2.90
CA GLU A 322 -16.58 1.43 -1.88
C GLU A 322 -17.44 1.39 -0.61
N ALA A 323 -18.15 2.47 -0.26
CA ALA A 323 -19.00 2.56 0.92
C ALA A 323 -20.00 3.73 0.83
N GLU A 324 -21.22 3.55 1.35
CA GLU A 324 -22.23 4.62 1.43
C GLU A 324 -21.73 5.78 2.32
N GLU A 325 -20.99 5.45 3.39
CA GLU A 325 -20.41 6.42 4.31
C GLU A 325 -19.32 7.30 3.67
N ALA A 326 -18.80 6.94 2.49
CA ALA A 326 -17.79 7.72 1.79
C ALA A 326 -18.32 9.10 1.33
N GLU A 327 -19.62 9.23 1.02
CA GLU A 327 -20.22 10.53 0.70
C GLU A 327 -20.32 11.41 1.95
N ALA A 328 -20.59 10.82 3.12
CA ALA A 328 -20.61 11.55 4.39
C ALA A 328 -19.21 11.99 4.85
N GLU A 329 -18.16 11.20 4.58
CA GLU A 329 -16.76 11.64 4.76
C GLU A 329 -16.43 12.83 3.86
N ARG A 330 -16.93 12.82 2.62
CA ARG A 330 -16.76 13.90 1.67
C ARG A 330 -17.36 15.22 2.16
N GLU A 331 -18.62 15.19 2.58
CA GLU A 331 -19.32 16.39 3.06
C GLU A 331 -18.59 16.97 4.28
N ARG A 332 -18.26 16.12 5.26
CA ARG A 332 -17.51 16.54 6.45
C ARG A 332 -16.16 17.15 6.12
N ARG A 333 -15.44 16.64 5.13
CA ARG A 333 -14.16 17.22 4.69
C ARG A 333 -14.33 18.67 4.20
N HIS A 334 -15.40 18.96 3.47
CA HIS A 334 -15.68 20.32 3.00
C HIS A 334 -16.03 21.27 4.14
N ASP A 335 -16.64 20.76 5.21
CA ASP A 335 -17.02 21.55 6.39
C ASP A 335 -15.85 21.84 7.34
N LEU A 336 -14.69 21.19 7.18
CA LEU A 336 -13.53 21.42 8.03
C LEU A 336 -12.91 22.81 7.81
N PRO A 337 -12.43 23.48 8.88
CA PRO A 337 -11.74 24.75 8.76
C PRO A 337 -10.51 24.64 7.84
N GLN A 338 -10.51 25.37 6.72
CA GLN A 338 -9.35 25.42 5.85
C GLN A 338 -8.21 26.19 6.52
N HIS A 339 -7.16 25.47 6.95
CA HIS A 339 -5.94 26.12 7.41
C HIS A 339 -5.29 26.89 6.24
N LYS A 340 -5.37 28.22 6.30
CA LYS A 340 -4.53 29.10 5.49
C LYS A 340 -3.11 29.02 6.02
N ARG A 341 -2.26 28.18 5.43
CA ARG A 341 -0.82 28.38 5.59
C ARG A 341 -0.43 29.70 4.92
N PRO A 342 0.55 30.45 5.48
CA PRO A 342 1.22 31.48 4.70
C PRO A 342 1.69 30.82 3.41
N ARG A 343 1.50 31.49 2.27
CA ARG A 343 2.09 31.09 0.99
C ARG A 343 3.52 30.68 1.30
N VAL A 344 3.87 29.39 1.17
CA VAL A 344 5.28 29.01 1.03
C VAL A 344 5.73 29.87 -0.14
N THR A 345 6.52 30.87 0.21
CA THR A 345 6.81 32.00 -0.65
C THR A 345 7.33 31.43 -1.96
N ALA A 346 6.82 32.01 -3.02
CA ALA A 346 7.19 31.74 -4.39
C ALA A 346 8.68 31.46 -4.55
N ASP A 347 9.04 30.19 -4.56
CA ASP A 347 10.21 29.67 -5.26
C ASP A 347 9.87 28.38 -5.99
N ARG A 348 8.78 28.47 -6.77
CA ARG A 348 8.61 27.58 -7.93
C ARG A 348 9.67 27.84 -9.00
N HIS A 349 10.51 28.88 -8.85
CA HIS A 349 11.51 29.33 -9.82
C HIS A 349 12.94 29.42 -9.28
N ALA A 350 13.21 29.58 -7.97
CA ALA A 350 14.55 29.29 -7.48
C ALA A 350 14.68 27.78 -7.28
N GLY A 351 15.52 27.14 -8.09
CA GLY A 351 15.99 25.76 -7.89
C GLY A 351 16.84 25.57 -6.63
N GLN A 352 16.54 26.26 -5.54
CA GLN A 352 17.09 25.96 -4.23
C GLN A 352 16.31 24.79 -3.64
N TYR A 353 16.92 23.61 -3.75
CA TYR A 353 16.50 22.44 -3.00
C TYR A 353 16.47 22.80 -1.52
N ASP A 354 15.30 22.71 -0.88
CA ASP A 354 15.23 22.59 0.57
C ASP A 354 15.73 21.19 0.94
N ILE A 355 17.06 21.05 0.99
CA ILE A 355 17.78 19.80 1.26
C ILE A 355 17.31 19.21 2.60
N GLU A 356 16.93 20.06 3.55
CA GLU A 356 16.41 19.65 4.86
C GLU A 356 15.03 18.97 4.71
N GLN A 357 14.12 19.54 3.92
CA GLN A 357 12.83 18.89 3.64
C GLN A 357 12.97 17.60 2.84
N VAL A 358 13.83 17.56 1.83
CA VAL A 358 14.12 16.34 1.07
C VAL A 358 14.65 15.24 2.01
N SER A 359 15.63 15.58 2.85
CA SER A 359 16.21 14.65 3.84
C SER A 359 15.16 14.17 4.83
N ARG A 360 14.21 15.03 5.24
CA ARG A 360 13.10 14.65 6.12
C ARG A 360 12.14 13.67 5.44
N TYR A 361 11.79 13.87 4.18
CA TYR A 361 10.95 12.91 3.43
C TYR A 361 11.66 11.59 3.18
N GLU A 362 12.97 11.62 2.92
CA GLU A 362 13.80 10.41 2.82
C GLU A 362 13.84 9.65 4.14
N ALA A 363 14.04 10.34 5.27
CA ALA A 363 14.04 9.76 6.60
C ALA A 363 12.67 9.15 6.97
N LEU A 364 11.57 9.86 6.69
CA LEU A 364 10.21 9.35 6.94
C LEU A 364 9.91 8.09 6.12
N LYS A 365 10.41 8.00 4.88
CA LYS A 365 10.26 6.79 4.07
C LYS A 365 11.14 5.66 4.55
N ALA A 366 12.37 5.95 4.95
CA ALA A 366 13.24 4.96 5.58
C ALA A 366 12.58 4.43 6.84
N GLU A 367 11.98 5.28 7.69
CA GLU A 367 11.23 4.87 8.87
C GLU A 367 10.00 4.03 8.51
N ALA A 368 9.18 4.44 7.53
CA ALA A 368 8.04 3.65 7.06
C ALA A 368 8.48 2.24 6.60
N THR A 369 9.64 2.18 5.95
CA THR A 369 10.27 0.95 5.46
C THR A 369 10.81 0.09 6.61
N GLU A 370 11.50 0.71 7.58
CA GLU A 370 12.07 0.03 8.75
C GLU A 370 10.98 -0.49 9.69
N ARG A 371 9.86 0.24 9.87
CA ARG A 371 8.70 -0.23 10.63
C ARG A 371 8.12 -1.50 10.04
N ALA A 372 8.01 -1.56 8.71
CA ALA A 372 7.57 -2.74 8.00
C ALA A 372 8.47 -3.97 8.30
N ILE A 373 9.79 -3.76 8.51
CA ILE A 373 10.78 -4.82 8.80
C ILE A 373 10.85 -5.17 10.30
N MET A 374 10.77 -4.20 11.21
CA MET A 374 10.92 -4.40 12.67
C MET A 374 9.79 -5.26 13.25
N ILE A 375 8.58 -5.09 12.73
CA ILE A 375 7.43 -5.93 13.12
C ILE A 375 7.65 -7.38 12.67
N GLU A 376 8.35 -7.62 11.56
CA GLU A 376 8.68 -8.97 11.08
C GLU A 376 9.72 -9.69 11.96
N LYS A 377 10.60 -8.94 12.65
CA LYS A 377 11.60 -9.51 13.59
C LYS A 377 11.06 -9.77 14.99
N THR A 378 9.99 -9.09 15.40
CA THR A 378 9.43 -9.21 16.77
C THR A 378 8.49 -10.42 16.90
N LEU A 379 8.07 -11.00 15.77
CA LEU A 379 7.23 -12.22 15.67
C LEU A 379 8.02 -13.46 15.22
N GLY A 380 9.35 -13.39 15.18
CA GLY A 380 10.26 -14.44 14.69
C GLY A 380 10.76 -15.39 15.77
#